data_AF-A0A8S1CEZ1-F1
#
_entry.id   AF-A0A8S1CEZ1-F1
#
_cell.length_a   1.000
_cell.length_b   1.000
_cell.length_c   1.000
_cell.angle_alpha   90.00
_cell.angle_beta   90.00
_cell.angle_gamma   90.00
#
_symmetry.space_group_name_H-M   'P 1'
#
loop_
_entity.id
_entity.type
_entity.pdbx_description
1 polymer ?
#
loop_
_entity_poly.entity_id
_entity_poly.type
_entity_poly.pdbx_seq_one_letter_code
_entity_poly.pdbx_strand_id
1 'polypeptide(L)'
;MSSPPEQVDGFFSFISAIDWTDPWLMVLVAVHLIMTVTVLLTRNRANIQALLFIVMLFSVYFSENINMYAAQRWRSFSKQQYFDSKGMFISIVFSIPMLFNCMIMVANWLWQSSELLARVKAAQMRQMMRQNTVLANSSTKEQVKKTD
;
A
#
# COMPACT_ATOMS: atom_id res chain seq x y z
N MET A 1 -36.81 -8.33 -30.71
CA MET A 1 -36.20 -7.83 -29.47
C MET A 1 -34.95 -8.65 -29.23
N SER A 2 -33.79 -8.11 -29.59
CA SER A 2 -32.48 -8.73 -29.35
C SER A 2 -31.47 -7.59 -29.27
N SER A 3 -31.08 -7.27 -28.04
CA SER A 3 -30.15 -6.20 -27.69
C SER A 3 -28.84 -6.31 -28.50
N PRO A 4 -28.21 -5.19 -28.89
CA PRO A 4 -26.88 -5.23 -29.49
C PRO A 4 -25.88 -5.86 -28.51
N PRO A 5 -24.89 -6.65 -28.98
CA PRO A 5 -23.91 -7.26 -28.11
C PRO A 5 -23.20 -6.16 -27.30
N GLU A 6 -23.15 -6.34 -25.99
CA GLU A 6 -22.49 -5.43 -25.04
C GLU A 6 -21.06 -5.17 -25.49
N GLN A 7 -20.71 -3.90 -25.66
CA GLN A 7 -19.36 -3.41 -25.94
C GLN A 7 -18.50 -3.50 -24.66
N VAL A 8 -18.31 -4.70 -24.13
CA VAL A 8 -17.36 -5.00 -23.04
C VAL A 8 -15.94 -5.27 -23.55
N ASP A 9 -15.71 -5.10 -24.86
CA ASP A 9 -14.55 -5.61 -25.57
C ASP A 9 -13.40 -4.61 -25.68
N GLY A 10 -12.73 -4.39 -24.54
CA GLY A 10 -11.39 -3.81 -24.54
C GLY A 10 -10.51 -4.44 -23.48
N PHE A 11 -10.89 -4.30 -22.22
CA PHE A 11 -10.09 -4.73 -21.07
C PHE A 11 -10.15 -6.24 -20.83
N PHE A 12 -11.34 -6.82 -20.68
CA PHE A 12 -11.50 -8.25 -20.41
C PHE A 12 -11.09 -9.11 -21.60
N SER A 13 -11.32 -8.62 -22.82
CA SER A 13 -10.86 -9.27 -24.05
C SER A 13 -9.33 -9.28 -24.12
N PHE A 14 -8.65 -8.17 -23.81
CA PHE A 14 -7.19 -8.13 -23.70
C PHE A 14 -6.64 -9.10 -22.65
N ILE A 15 -7.26 -9.16 -21.47
CA ILE A 15 -6.83 -10.04 -20.36
C ILE A 15 -7.04 -11.52 -20.69
N SER A 16 -8.15 -11.84 -21.35
CA SER A 16 -8.47 -13.22 -21.76
C SER A 16 -7.61 -13.69 -22.94
N ALA A 17 -7.12 -12.75 -23.77
CA ALA A 17 -6.20 -13.04 -24.87
C ALA A 17 -4.76 -13.35 -24.41
N ILE A 18 -4.40 -13.02 -23.16
CA ILE A 18 -3.10 -13.33 -22.59
C ILE A 18 -2.99 -14.84 -22.34
N ASP A 19 -1.93 -15.47 -22.84
CA ASP A 19 -1.67 -16.90 -22.60
C ASP A 19 -1.04 -17.10 -21.21
N TRP A 20 -1.88 -17.24 -20.20
CA TRP A 20 -1.50 -17.45 -18.79
C TRP A 20 -0.68 -18.72 -18.54
N THR A 21 -0.57 -19.62 -19.53
CA THR A 21 0.22 -20.85 -19.44
C THR A 21 1.73 -20.60 -19.58
N ASP A 22 2.15 -19.38 -19.94
CA ASP A 22 3.57 -19.04 -20.02
C ASP A 22 4.22 -19.08 -18.61
N PRO A 23 5.33 -19.83 -18.43
CA PRO A 23 5.95 -20.02 -17.11
C PRO A 23 6.31 -18.74 -16.37
N TRP A 24 6.72 -17.70 -17.10
CA TRP A 24 7.09 -16.41 -16.51
C TRP A 24 5.87 -15.65 -15.95
N LEU A 25 4.68 -15.80 -16.56
CA LEU A 25 3.43 -15.22 -16.05
C LEU A 25 2.99 -15.93 -14.76
N MET A 26 3.11 -17.25 -14.69
CA MET A 26 2.84 -17.99 -13.46
C MET A 26 3.76 -17.54 -12.32
N VAL A 27 5.05 -17.34 -12.60
CA VAL A 27 5.99 -16.76 -11.63
C VAL A 27 5.56 -15.36 -11.20
N LEU A 28 5.12 -14.51 -12.14
CA LEU A 28 4.63 -13.17 -11.84
C LEU A 28 3.43 -13.21 -10.88
N VAL A 29 2.43 -14.03 -11.18
CA VAL A 29 1.24 -14.22 -10.32
C VAL A 29 1.62 -14.76 -8.95
N ALA A 30 2.53 -15.75 -8.89
CA ALA A 30 3.03 -16.29 -7.63
C ALA A 30 3.73 -15.21 -6.79
N VAL A 31 4.56 -14.36 -7.40
CA VAL A 31 5.19 -13.21 -6.73
C VAL A 31 4.14 -12.25 -6.18
N HIS A 32 3.06 -11.96 -6.93
CA HIS A 32 1.96 -11.14 -6.42
C HIS A 32 1.26 -11.76 -5.22
N LEU A 33 0.98 -13.07 -5.26
CA LEU A 33 0.38 -13.78 -4.13
C LEU A 33 1.30 -13.75 -2.90
N ILE A 34 2.59 -14.03 -3.08
CA ILE A 34 3.59 -13.96 -2.00
C ILE A 34 3.67 -12.55 -1.42
N MET A 35 3.68 -11.51 -2.27
CA MET A 35 3.66 -10.11 -1.85
C MET A 35 2.41 -9.80 -1.02
N THR A 36 1.21 -10.15 -1.49
CA THR A 36 -0.03 -9.92 -0.76
C THR A 36 -0.06 -10.68 0.56
N VAL A 37 0.37 -11.95 0.58
CA VAL A 37 0.49 -12.73 1.83
C VAL A 37 1.49 -12.06 2.78
N THR A 38 2.63 -11.61 2.28
CA THR A 38 3.64 -10.91 3.08
C THR A 38 3.08 -9.63 3.68
N VAL A 39 2.32 -8.83 2.92
CA VAL A 39 1.63 -7.63 3.42
C VAL A 39 0.63 -7.99 4.52
N LEU A 40 -0.17 -9.05 4.33
CA LEU A 40 -1.17 -9.50 5.32
C LEU A 40 -0.51 -10.01 6.61
N LEU A 41 0.55 -10.81 6.51
CA LEU A 41 1.29 -11.33 7.66
C LEU A 41 2.05 -10.22 8.41
N THR A 42 2.54 -9.21 7.68
CA THR A 42 3.34 -8.11 8.22
C THR A 42 2.50 -7.01 8.88
N ARG A 43 1.16 -7.11 8.87
CA ARG A 43 0.23 -6.10 9.45
C ARG A 43 0.57 -5.65 10.88
N ASN A 44 1.24 -6.50 11.67
CA ASN A 44 1.59 -6.20 13.05
C ASN A 44 2.92 -5.41 13.17
N ARG A 45 3.71 -5.31 12.10
CA ARG A 45 5.03 -4.65 12.10
C ARG A 45 5.06 -3.50 11.10
N ALA A 46 4.60 -2.33 11.55
CA ALA A 46 4.52 -1.10 10.75
C ALA A 46 5.83 -0.75 10.02
N ASN A 47 6.99 -0.98 10.63
CA ASN A 47 8.30 -0.73 10.00
C ASN A 47 8.55 -1.60 8.76
N ILE A 48 8.20 -2.89 8.82
CA ILE A 48 8.37 -3.80 7.68
C ILE A 48 7.30 -3.50 6.63
N GLN A 49 6.09 -3.16 7.06
CA GLN A 49 5.04 -2.70 6.16
C GLN A 49 5.47 -1.44 5.39
N ALA A 50 6.14 -0.49 6.04
CA ALA A 50 6.70 0.69 5.39
C ALA A 50 7.83 0.34 4.41
N LEU A 51 8.72 -0.59 4.76
CA LEU A 51 9.74 -1.09 3.83
C LEU A 51 9.12 -1.74 2.60
N LEU A 52 8.13 -2.62 2.79
CA LEU A 52 7.40 -3.28 1.71
C LEU A 52 6.70 -2.27 0.79
N PHE A 53 6.14 -1.21 1.37
CA PHE A 53 5.52 -0.12 0.61
C PHE A 53 6.54 0.58 -0.30
N ILE A 54 7.71 0.92 0.25
CA ILE A 54 8.80 1.52 -0.52
C ILE A 54 9.24 0.58 -1.65
N VAL A 55 9.43 -0.71 -1.36
CA VAL A 55 9.80 -1.72 -2.36
C VAL A 55 8.75 -1.83 -3.47
N MET A 56 7.45 -1.82 -3.13
CA MET A 56 6.36 -1.82 -4.13
C MET A 56 6.38 -0.56 -4.98
N LEU A 57 6.55 0.63 -4.38
CA LEU A 57 6.64 1.89 -5.14
C LEU A 57 7.83 1.89 -6.10
N PHE A 58 8.99 1.44 -5.65
CA PHE A 58 10.15 1.27 -6.54
C PHE A 58 9.85 0.27 -7.65
N SER A 59 9.21 -0.85 -7.35
CA SER A 59 8.84 -1.86 -8.35
C SER A 59 7.92 -1.27 -9.43
N VAL A 60 6.88 -0.52 -9.02
CA VAL A 60 5.97 0.18 -9.94
C VAL A 60 6.72 1.26 -10.73
N TYR A 61 7.61 2.02 -10.11
CA TYR A 61 8.42 3.02 -10.81
C TYR A 61 9.33 2.39 -11.88
N PHE A 62 9.96 1.25 -11.55
CA PHE A 62 10.79 0.52 -12.49
C PHE A 62 10.00 -0.30 -13.51
N SER A 63 8.66 -0.39 -13.40
CA SER A 63 7.86 -1.25 -14.28
C SER A 63 7.99 -0.85 -15.76
N GLU A 64 8.10 0.43 -16.05
CA GLU A 64 8.30 0.94 -17.42
C GLU A 64 9.67 0.52 -17.98
N ASN A 65 10.73 0.63 -17.18
CA ASN A 65 12.07 0.19 -17.54
C ASN A 65 12.13 -1.32 -17.77
N ILE A 66 11.48 -2.10 -16.90
CA ILE A 66 11.36 -3.56 -17.04
C ILE A 66 10.60 -3.90 -18.32
N ASN A 67 9.50 -3.20 -18.59
CA ASN A 67 8.70 -3.42 -19.80
C ASN A 67 9.50 -3.13 -21.07
N MET A 68 10.28 -2.06 -21.12
CA MET A 68 11.14 -1.77 -22.28
C MET A 68 12.21 -2.85 -22.47
N TYR A 69 12.85 -3.30 -21.38
CA TYR A 69 13.85 -4.36 -21.44
C TYR A 69 13.25 -5.70 -21.88
N ALA A 70 12.07 -6.04 -21.35
CA ALA A 70 11.33 -7.24 -21.72
C ALA A 70 10.80 -7.16 -23.16
N ALA A 71 10.41 -5.99 -23.64
CA ALA A 71 10.02 -5.75 -25.03
C ALA A 71 11.20 -5.89 -26.01
N GLN A 72 12.44 -5.68 -25.57
CA GLN A 72 13.62 -5.94 -26.42
C GLN A 72 13.99 -7.43 -26.44
N ARG A 73 13.74 -8.14 -25.34
CA ARG A 73 14.17 -9.53 -25.14
C ARG A 73 13.03 -10.56 -25.11
N TRP A 74 11.85 -10.17 -25.58
CA TRP A 74 10.61 -10.96 -25.49
C TRP A 74 10.78 -12.37 -26.04
N ARG A 75 11.48 -12.54 -27.17
CA ARG A 75 11.72 -13.86 -27.79
C ARG A 75 12.44 -14.87 -26.90
N SER A 76 13.18 -14.41 -25.89
CA SER A 76 13.92 -15.27 -24.96
C SER A 76 13.07 -15.75 -23.78
N PHE A 77 11.93 -15.10 -23.50
CA PHE A 77 11.15 -15.32 -22.27
C PHE A 77 9.67 -15.63 -22.54
N SER A 78 9.10 -15.10 -23.61
CA SER A 78 7.69 -15.22 -23.94
C SER A 78 7.47 -15.69 -25.37
N LYS A 79 6.42 -16.49 -25.58
CA LYS A 79 6.02 -16.94 -26.91
C LYS A 79 5.42 -15.80 -27.75
N GLN A 80 4.88 -14.79 -27.08
CA GLN A 80 4.24 -13.63 -27.69
C GLN A 80 4.80 -12.32 -27.13
N GLN A 81 4.67 -11.23 -27.88
CA GLN A 81 5.11 -9.90 -27.45
C GLN A 81 4.03 -9.25 -26.57
N TYR A 82 4.08 -9.48 -25.27
CA TYR A 82 3.18 -8.85 -24.29
C TYR A 82 3.58 -7.43 -23.93
N PHE A 83 4.87 -7.11 -24.06
CA PHE A 83 5.45 -5.84 -23.66
C PHE A 83 5.47 -4.89 -24.86
N ASP A 84 4.82 -3.74 -24.70
CA ASP A 84 4.74 -2.67 -25.69
C ASP A 84 5.21 -1.35 -25.09
N SER A 85 5.65 -0.42 -25.92
CA SER A 85 6.03 0.96 -25.61
C SER A 85 5.04 1.68 -24.66
N LYS A 86 3.75 1.40 -24.77
CA LYS A 86 2.70 1.98 -23.92
C LYS A 86 2.64 1.37 -22.51
N GLY A 87 3.31 0.25 -22.26
CA GLY A 87 3.32 -0.41 -20.95
C GLY A 87 1.94 -0.88 -20.48
N MET A 88 0.97 -1.10 -21.38
CA MET A 88 -0.40 -1.45 -21.00
C MET A 88 -0.45 -2.78 -20.23
N PHE A 89 0.23 -3.81 -20.73
CA PHE A 89 0.32 -5.11 -20.06
C PHE A 89 0.91 -4.99 -18.66
N ILE A 90 2.10 -4.38 -18.52
CA ILE A 90 2.77 -4.27 -17.22
C ILE A 90 1.95 -3.41 -16.26
N SER A 91 1.31 -2.35 -16.74
CA SER A 91 0.50 -1.49 -15.88
C SER A 91 -0.70 -2.24 -15.31
N ILE A 92 -1.37 -3.04 -16.14
CA ILE A 92 -2.57 -3.77 -15.72
C ILE A 92 -2.22 -4.98 -14.86
N VAL A 93 -1.30 -5.83 -15.32
CA VAL A 93 -1.02 -7.12 -14.67
C VAL A 93 -0.12 -6.94 -13.45
N PHE A 94 0.81 -5.98 -13.49
CA PHE A 94 1.77 -5.77 -12.42
C PHE A 94 1.42 -4.56 -11.55
N SER A 95 1.16 -3.40 -12.14
CA SER A 95 0.96 -2.16 -11.35
C SER A 95 -0.39 -2.10 -10.66
N ILE A 96 -1.51 -2.51 -11.28
CA ILE A 96 -2.84 -2.45 -10.62
C ILE A 96 -2.88 -3.26 -9.31
N PRO A 97 -2.47 -4.55 -9.27
CA PRO A 97 -2.45 -5.31 -8.02
C PRO A 97 -1.53 -4.69 -6.97
N MET A 98 -0.37 -4.16 -7.37
CA MET A 98 0.54 -3.49 -6.44
C MET A 98 -0.05 -2.20 -5.88
N LEU A 99 -0.62 -1.35 -6.73
CA LEU A 99 -1.25 -0.10 -6.31
C LEU A 99 -2.45 -0.35 -5.41
N PHE A 100 -3.24 -1.39 -5.67
CA PHE A 100 -4.33 -1.80 -4.80
C PHE A 100 -3.83 -2.22 -3.41
N ASN A 101 -2.77 -3.06 -3.35
CA ASN A 101 -2.12 -3.41 -2.09
C ASN A 101 -1.58 -2.15 -1.36
N CYS A 102 -0.92 -1.24 -2.09
CA CYS A 102 -0.45 0.04 -1.56
C CYS A 102 -1.57 0.90 -0.98
N MET A 103 -2.72 0.98 -1.67
CA MET A 103 -3.88 1.74 -1.20
C MET A 103 -4.39 1.20 0.14
N ILE A 104 -4.52 -0.14 0.28
CA ILE A 104 -4.91 -0.78 1.54
C ILE A 104 -3.90 -0.47 2.65
N MET A 105 -2.60 -0.53 2.35
CA MET A 105 -1.54 -0.24 3.33
C MET A 105 -1.59 1.21 3.81
N VAL A 106 -1.73 2.17 2.89
CA VAL A 106 -1.84 3.59 3.21
C VAL A 106 -3.09 3.85 4.05
N ALA A 107 -4.23 3.26 3.70
CA ALA A 107 -5.45 3.42 4.45
C ALA A 107 -5.30 2.89 5.89
N ASN A 108 -4.78 1.68 6.06
CA ASN A 108 -4.46 1.11 7.37
C ASN A 108 -3.50 1.99 8.18
N TRP A 109 -2.50 2.58 7.54
CA TRP A 109 -1.54 3.45 8.21
C TRP A 109 -2.16 4.78 8.61
N LEU A 110 -3.05 5.35 7.80
CA LEU A 110 -3.83 6.54 8.15
C LEU A 110 -4.73 6.29 9.35
N TRP A 111 -5.41 5.14 9.41
CA TRP A 111 -6.20 4.76 10.59
C TRP A 111 -5.33 4.62 11.84
N GLN A 112 -4.23 3.87 11.77
CA GLN A 112 -3.29 3.71 12.89
C GLN A 112 -2.69 5.06 13.34
N SER A 113 -2.32 5.93 12.40
CA SER A 113 -1.74 7.24 12.71
C SER A 113 -2.76 8.17 13.36
N SER A 114 -4.01 8.13 12.91
CA SER A 114 -5.11 8.90 13.50
C SER A 114 -5.42 8.43 14.92
N GLU A 115 -5.43 7.11 15.14
CA GLU A 115 -5.61 6.52 16.47
C GLU A 115 -4.43 6.87 17.39
N LEU A 116 -3.19 6.74 16.92
CA LEU A 116 -2.01 7.10 17.69
C LEU A 116 -2.02 8.58 18.05
N LEU A 117 -2.35 9.46 17.12
CA LEU A 117 -2.46 10.90 17.38
C LEU A 117 -3.57 11.21 18.39
N ALA A 118 -4.72 10.54 18.29
CA ALA A 118 -5.80 10.68 19.26
C ALA A 118 -5.36 10.22 20.66
N ARG A 119 -4.65 9.09 20.75
CA ARG A 119 -4.09 8.56 22.02
C ARG A 119 -3.03 9.50 22.59
N VAL A 120 -2.13 10.04 21.77
CA VAL A 120 -1.11 11.02 22.16
C VAL A 120 -1.76 12.29 22.66
N LYS A 121 -2.75 12.84 21.94
CA LYS A 121 -3.49 14.05 22.35
C LYS A 121 -4.24 13.82 23.67
N ALA A 122 -4.86 12.66 23.85
CA ALA A 122 -5.51 12.28 25.10
C ALA A 122 -4.53 12.07 26.26
N ALA A 123 -3.30 11.60 25.98
CA ALA A 123 -2.25 11.46 26.98
C ALA A 123 -1.68 12.84 27.38
N GLN A 124 -1.43 13.72 26.42
CA GLN A 124 -1.00 15.10 26.64
C GLN A 124 -2.00 15.87 27.51
N MET A 125 -3.30 15.77 27.21
CA MET A 125 -4.34 16.44 28.00
C MET A 125 -4.39 15.92 29.45
N ARG A 126 -4.21 14.61 29.65
CA ARG A 126 -4.12 14.02 31.00
C ARG A 126 -2.88 14.48 31.76
N GLN A 127 -1.74 14.64 31.08
CA GLN A 127 -0.53 15.20 31.70
C GLN A 127 -0.72 16.67 32.10
N MET A 128 -1.34 17.48 31.23
CA MET A 128 -1.66 18.89 31.52
C MET A 128 -2.57 19.02 32.74
N MET A 129 -3.65 18.23 32.82
CA MET A 129 -4.54 18.24 33.99
C MET A 129 -3.81 17.89 35.28
N ARG A 130 -2.98 16.84 35.27
CA ARG A 130 -2.17 16.44 36.44
C ARG A 130 -1.22 17.54 36.88
N GLN A 131 -0.52 18.17 35.93
CA GLN A 131 0.38 19.28 36.23
C GLN A 131 -0.36 20.47 36.84
N ASN A 132 -1.53 20.81 36.30
CA ASN A 132 -2.35 21.91 36.80
C ASN A 132 -2.90 21.65 38.22
N THR A 133 -3.30 20.40 38.52
CA THR A 133 -3.72 20.02 39.88
C THR A 133 -2.57 20.07 40.88
N VAL A 134 -1.36 19.64 40.49
CA VAL A 134 -0.17 19.73 41.35
C VAL A 134 0.16 21.19 41.64
N LEU A 135 0.15 22.05 40.63
CA LEU A 135 0.38 23.49 40.78
C LEU A 135 -0.64 24.14 41.73
N ALA A 136 -1.94 23.87 41.55
CA ALA A 136 -2.99 24.39 42.42
C ALA A 136 -2.78 23.96 43.89
N ASN A 137 -2.47 22.69 44.14
CA ASN A 137 -2.23 22.19 45.49
C ASN A 137 -0.98 22.79 46.15
N SER A 138 0.11 23.05 45.39
CA SER A 138 1.28 23.75 45.91
C SER A 138 0.97 25.20 46.28
N SER A 139 0.20 25.90 45.45
CA SER A 139 -0.19 27.29 45.73
C SER A 139 -1.09 27.38 46.97
N THR A 140 -2.03 26.44 47.16
CA THR A 140 -2.87 26.39 48.37
C THR A 140 -2.02 26.16 49.63
N LYS A 141 -1.02 25.27 49.59
CA LYS A 141 -0.13 25.01 50.74
C LYS A 141 0.73 26.23 51.09
N GLU A 142 1.23 26.96 50.10
CA GLU A 142 2.01 28.18 50.35
C GLU A 142 1.18 29.31 50.96
N GLN A 143 -0.09 29.46 50.55
CA GLN A 143 -1.00 30.46 51.11
C GLN A 143 -1.30 30.16 52.58
N VAL A 144 -1.63 28.92 52.92
CA VAL A 144 -1.90 28.50 54.32
C VAL A 144 -0.69 28.76 55.22
N LYS A 145 0.52 28.47 54.75
CA LYS A 145 1.76 28.70 55.52
C LYS A 145 2.08 30.19 55.77
N LYS A 146 1.54 31.12 54.97
CA LYS A 146 1.76 32.58 55.16
C LYS A 146 0.77 33.23 56.11
N THR A 147 -0.35 32.55 56.40
CA THR A 147 -1.41 33.05 57.30
C THR A 147 -1.26 32.60 58.75
N ASP A 148 -0.35 31.67 59.03
CA ASP A 148 0.09 31.27 60.38
C ASP A 148 1.42 31.97 60.75
#